data_AF-D3XNM7-F1
#
_entry.id   AF-D3XNM7-F1
#
_cell.length_a   1.000
_cell.length_b   1.000
_cell.length_c   1.000
_cell.angle_alpha   90.00
_cell.angle_beta   90.00
_cell.angle_gamma   90.00
#
_symmetry.space_group_name_H-M   'P 1'
#
loop_
_entity.id
_entity.type
_entity.pdbx_description
1 polymer ?
#
loop_
_entity_poly.entity_id
_entity_poly.type
_entity_poly.pdbx_seq_one_letter_code
_entity_poly.pdbx_strand_id
1 'polypeptide(L)'
;DPQVATVGLTEAQARETGIETESRTLTLDNVPRALVNFDTRGFIKLVAEASTGRLLGAQIVAAEGGEVVQAAALAIRNRMSVRDLGDQLFPYLTMV
;
A
#
# COMPACT_ATOMS: atom_id res chain seq x y z
N ASP A 1 2.99 14.54 -12.97
CA ASP A 1 3.47 13.16 -13.13
C ASP A 1 3.19 12.43 -11.83
N PRO A 2 2.76 11.15 -11.82
CA PRO A 2 2.42 10.49 -10.57
C PRO A 2 3.66 10.39 -9.68
N GLN A 3 3.48 10.68 -8.39
CA GLN A 3 4.53 10.53 -7.41
C GLN A 3 4.81 9.05 -7.15
N VAL A 4 6.06 8.74 -6.82
CA VAL A 4 6.49 7.40 -6.41
C VAL A 4 6.88 7.46 -4.95
N ALA A 5 6.30 6.59 -4.13
CA ALA A 5 6.60 6.48 -2.71
C ALA A 5 6.68 5.01 -2.29
N THR A 6 7.60 4.70 -1.39
CA THR A 6 7.81 3.34 -0.88
C THR A 6 8.11 3.37 0.62
N VAL A 7 7.70 2.33 1.33
CA VAL A 7 8.03 2.13 2.74
C VAL A 7 8.15 0.63 3.04
N GLY A 8 9.06 0.26 3.93
CA GLY A 8 9.27 -1.14 4.32
C GLY A 8 9.93 -1.98 3.23
N LEU A 9 9.61 -3.27 3.20
CA LEU A 9 10.23 -4.26 2.32
C LEU A 9 9.49 -4.42 1.00
N THR A 10 10.25 -4.60 -0.08
CA THR A 10 9.77 -5.22 -1.31
C THR A 10 9.73 -6.75 -1.16
N GLU A 11 9.02 -7.46 -2.05
CA GLU A 11 9.04 -8.93 -2.10
C GLU A 11 10.45 -9.49 -2.27
N ALA A 12 11.28 -8.85 -3.10
CA ALA A 12 12.67 -9.27 -3.33
C ALA A 12 13.50 -9.16 -2.03
N GLN A 13 13.42 -8.02 -1.35
CA GLN A 13 14.12 -7.81 -0.07
C GLN A 13 13.61 -8.76 1.03
N ALA A 14 12.30 -9.01 1.08
CA ALA A 14 11.74 -9.97 2.03
C ALA A 14 12.27 -11.39 1.77
N ARG A 15 12.33 -11.81 0.50
CA ARG A 15 12.87 -13.11 0.08
C ARG A 15 14.35 -13.26 0.41
N GLU A 16 15.16 -12.20 0.23
CA GLU A 16 16.57 -12.19 0.62
C GLU A 16 16.77 -12.44 2.13
N THR A 17 15.77 -12.09 2.94
CA THR A 17 15.77 -12.34 4.39
C THR A 17 15.06 -13.63 4.81
N GLY A 18 14.66 -14.46 3.84
CA GLY A 18 13.97 -15.73 4.10
C GLY A 18 12.51 -15.59 4.54
N ILE A 19 11.88 -14.44 4.30
CA ILE A 19 10.47 -14.22 4.61
C ILE A 19 9.62 -14.58 3.38
N GLU A 20 8.76 -15.57 3.53
CA GLU A 20 7.74 -15.89 2.54
C GLU A 20 6.67 -14.79 2.51
N THR A 21 6.36 -14.29 1.32
CA THR A 21 5.49 -13.12 1.16
C THR A 21 4.33 -13.36 0.22
N GLU A 22 3.25 -12.64 0.47
CA GLU A 22 2.14 -12.46 -0.44
C GLU A 22 2.05 -10.97 -0.78
N SER A 23 1.93 -10.66 -2.07
CA SER A 23 1.72 -9.29 -2.54
C SER A 23 0.38 -9.14 -3.26
N ARG A 24 -0.16 -7.93 -3.17
CA ARG A 24 -1.39 -7.52 -3.85
C ARG A 24 -1.21 -6.12 -4.41
N THR A 25 -1.70 -5.91 -5.62
CA THR A 25 -1.63 -4.63 -6.32
C THR A 25 -3.04 -4.17 -6.67
N LEU A 26 -3.38 -2.95 -6.27
CA LEU A 26 -4.61 -2.25 -6.61
C LEU A 26 -4.28 -1.16 -7.63
N THR A 27 -4.90 -1.19 -8.81
CA THR A 27 -4.76 -0.13 -9.81
C THR A 27 -5.70 1.03 -9.47
N LEU A 28 -5.32 2.28 -9.78
CA LEU A 28 -6.05 3.46 -9.32
C LEU A 28 -7.42 3.67 -10.00
N ASP A 29 -7.75 2.95 -11.07
CA ASP A 29 -9.11 2.87 -11.60
C ASP A 29 -10.11 2.20 -10.63
N ASN A 30 -9.61 1.56 -9.56
CA ASN A 30 -10.42 1.04 -8.45
C ASN A 30 -10.48 2.01 -7.25
N VAL A 31 -9.87 3.19 -7.33
CA VAL A 31 -9.86 4.20 -6.27
C VAL A 31 -10.86 5.31 -6.62
N PRO A 32 -11.98 5.46 -5.89
CA PRO A 32 -13.02 6.43 -6.21
C PRO A 32 -12.51 7.87 -6.36
N ARG A 33 -11.54 8.28 -5.52
CA ARG A 33 -10.95 9.61 -5.62
C ARG A 33 -10.16 9.83 -6.92
N ALA A 34 -9.43 8.82 -7.37
CA ALA A 34 -8.67 8.88 -8.62
C ALA A 34 -9.60 8.98 -9.84
N LEU A 35 -10.75 8.28 -9.80
CA LEU A 35 -11.79 8.37 -10.84
C LEU A 35 -12.36 9.79 -10.96
N VAL A 36 -12.77 10.41 -9.85
CA VAL A 36 -13.32 11.78 -9.89
C VAL A 36 -12.27 12.84 -10.20
N ASN A 37 -10.99 12.57 -9.91
CA ASN A 37 -9.87 13.43 -10.30
C ASN A 37 -9.49 13.28 -11.79
N PHE A 38 -10.07 12.31 -12.51
CA PHE A 38 -9.68 11.92 -13.87
C PHE A 38 -8.19 11.58 -14.02
N ASP A 39 -7.55 11.09 -12.94
CA ASP A 39 -6.16 10.66 -12.93
C ASP A 39 -6.02 9.29 -12.25
N THR A 40 -6.18 8.24 -13.05
CA THR A 40 -6.12 6.83 -12.62
C THR A 40 -4.77 6.18 -12.92
N ARG A 41 -3.73 6.98 -13.22
CA ARG A 41 -2.41 6.44 -13.56
C ARG A 41 -1.68 5.98 -12.29
N GLY A 42 -1.29 4.71 -12.27
CA GLY A 42 -0.45 4.14 -11.23
C GLY A 42 -1.15 3.04 -10.45
N PHE A 43 -0.63 2.76 -9.25
CA PHE A 43 -1.06 1.63 -8.43
C PHE A 43 -0.66 1.80 -6.96
N ILE A 44 -1.30 1.01 -6.10
CA ILE A 44 -0.90 0.77 -4.71
C ILE A 44 -0.58 -0.72 -4.60
N LYS A 45 0.66 -1.06 -4.24
CA LYS A 45 1.09 -2.42 -3.98
C LYS A 45 1.43 -2.59 -2.51
N LEU A 46 0.88 -3.63 -1.90
CA LEU A 46 1.19 -4.04 -0.53
C LEU A 46 1.93 -5.36 -0.53
N VAL A 47 2.89 -5.50 0.39
CA VAL A 47 3.66 -6.72 0.62
C VAL A 47 3.43 -7.17 2.04
N ALA A 48 2.96 -8.39 2.22
CA ALA A 48 2.66 -8.98 3.51
C ALA A 48 3.40 -10.31 3.71
N GLU A 49 3.65 -10.67 4.97
CA GLU A 49 4.16 -11.98 5.35
C GLU A 49 3.07 -13.03 5.14
N ALA A 50 3.36 -14.10 4.38
CA ALA A 50 2.34 -15.06 3.95
C ALA A 50 1.71 -15.84 5.12
N SER A 51 2.47 -16.11 6.18
CA SER A 51 2.02 -16.91 7.32
C SER A 51 1.15 -16.13 8.30
N THR A 52 1.38 -14.82 8.45
CA THR A 52 0.74 -13.98 9.48
C THR A 52 -0.16 -12.90 8.91
N GLY A 53 -0.02 -12.57 7.62
CA GLY A 53 -0.66 -11.42 7.00
C GLY A 53 -0.08 -10.06 7.44
N ARG A 54 1.01 -10.05 8.23
CA ARG A 54 1.65 -8.82 8.71
C ARG A 54 2.14 -7.98 7.55
N LEU A 55 1.78 -6.69 7.53
CA LEU A 55 2.25 -5.77 6.52
C LEU A 55 3.75 -5.52 6.67
N LEU A 56 4.50 -5.76 5.59
CA LEU A 56 5.96 -5.63 5.52
C LEU A 56 6.39 -4.39 4.75
N GLY A 57 5.63 -4.00 3.73
CA GLY A 57 5.96 -2.86 2.90
C GLY A 57 4.85 -2.46 1.94
N ALA A 58 5.02 -1.29 1.34
CA ALA A 58 4.14 -0.76 0.32
C ALA A 58 4.93 0.00 -0.76
N GLN A 59 4.48 -0.08 -2.01
CA GLN A 59 4.97 0.71 -3.13
C GLN A 59 3.77 1.39 -3.80
N ILE A 60 3.81 2.71 -3.90
CA ILE A 60 2.69 3.53 -4.36
C ILE A 60 3.16 4.41 -5.51
N VAL A 61 2.39 4.38 -6.60
CA VAL A 61 2.51 5.30 -7.73
C VAL A 61 1.15 5.99 -7.87
N ALA A 62 1.05 7.25 -7.48
CA ALA A 62 -0.21 8.00 -7.47
C ALA A 62 0.03 9.52 -7.44
N ALA A 63 -0.98 10.33 -7.75
CA ALA A 63 -0.89 11.79 -7.69
C ALA A 63 -0.46 12.32 -6.30
N GLU A 64 -0.89 11.65 -5.23
CA GLU A 64 -0.62 11.96 -3.80
C GLU A 64 0.19 10.83 -3.13
N GLY A 65 1.12 10.21 -3.87
CA GLY A 65 1.84 9.03 -3.39
C GLY A 65 2.59 9.24 -2.07
N GLY A 66 3.16 10.42 -1.86
CA GLY A 66 3.88 10.78 -0.62
C GLY A 66 2.99 10.88 0.63
N GLU A 67 1.71 11.19 0.45
CA GLU A 67 0.70 11.25 1.50
C GLU A 67 0.12 9.85 1.77
N VAL A 68 -0.24 9.11 0.72
CA VAL A 68 -0.83 7.75 0.84
C VAL A 68 0.14 6.79 1.54
N VAL A 69 1.45 6.89 1.28
CA VAL A 69 2.44 6.01 1.91
C VAL A 69 2.51 6.17 3.43
N GLN A 70 2.06 7.30 3.99
CA GLN A 70 2.10 7.54 5.43
C GLN A 70 1.20 6.56 6.20
N ALA A 71 0.05 6.18 5.63
CA ALA A 71 -0.83 5.18 6.23
C ALA A 71 -0.13 3.81 6.34
N ALA A 72 0.56 3.40 5.27
CA ALA A 72 1.36 2.17 5.28
C ALA A 72 2.53 2.26 6.28
N ALA A 73 3.20 3.42 6.38
CA ALA A 73 4.29 3.63 7.32
C ALA A 73 3.83 3.46 8.78
N LEU A 74 2.67 4.03 9.12
CA LEU A 74 2.06 3.89 10.45
C LEU A 74 1.62 2.43 10.70
N ALA A 75 1.01 1.77 9.72
CA ALA A 75 0.60 0.37 9.83
C ALA A 75 1.79 -0.57 10.09
N ILE A 76 2.88 -0.41 9.32
CA ILE A 76 4.11 -1.20 9.49
C ILE A 76 4.73 -0.96 10.87
N ARG A 77 4.81 0.31 11.31
CA ARG A 77 5.34 0.67 12.63
C ARG A 77 4.54 0.02 13.76
N ASN A 78 3.23 -0.09 13.61
CA ASN A 78 2.33 -0.73 14.58
C ASN A 78 2.18 -2.25 14.39
N ARG A 79 2.93 -2.86 13.45
CA ARG A 79 2.90 -4.30 13.15
C ARG A 79 1.50 -4.80 12.77
N MET A 80 0.70 -3.97 12.11
CA MET A 80 -0.63 -4.33 11.66
C MET A 80 -0.57 -5.38 10.54
N SER A 81 -1.56 -6.27 10.50
CA SER A 81 -1.82 -7.09 9.31
C SER A 81 -2.52 -6.28 8.22
N VAL A 82 -2.53 -6.79 7.00
CA VAL A 82 -3.32 -6.20 5.89
C VAL A 82 -4.80 -6.14 6.25
N ARG A 83 -5.29 -7.13 7.01
CA ARG A 83 -6.67 -7.15 7.51
C ARG A 83 -6.92 -6.04 8.53
N ASP A 84 -6.04 -5.88 9.52
CA ASP A 84 -6.18 -4.81 10.51
C ASP A 84 -6.21 -3.43 9.86
N LEU A 85 -5.41 -3.23 8.80
CA LEU A 85 -5.42 -2.00 8.01
C LEU A 85 -6.74 -1.85 7.23
N GLY A 86 -7.22 -2.91 6.59
CA GLY A 86 -8.49 -2.91 5.86
C GLY A 86 -9.72 -2.71 6.76
N ASP A 87 -9.64 -3.07 8.03
CA ASP A 87 -10.69 -2.89 9.03
C ASP A 87 -10.71 -1.46 9.63
N GLN A 88 -9.74 -0.59 9.29
CA GLN A 88 -9.75 0.81 9.71
C GLN A 88 -10.79 1.64 8.94
N LEU A 89 -11.24 2.73 9.56
CA LEU A 89 -12.14 3.69 8.92
C LEU A 89 -11.34 4.71 8.09
N PHE A 90 -11.35 4.52 6.78
CA PHE A 90 -10.89 5.52 5.82
C PHE A 90 -12.08 6.32 5.28
N PRO A 91 -11.98 7.67 5.23
CA PRO A 91 -13.03 8.48 4.63
C PRO A 91 -13.26 8.13 3.16
N TYR A 92 -14.50 8.23 2.68
CA TYR A 92 -14.80 8.02 1.26
C TYR A 92 -14.25 9.19 0.41
N LEU A 93 -13.88 8.93 -0.84
CA LEU A 93 -13.27 9.89 -1.78
C LEU A 93 -11.94 10.50 -1.31
N THR A 94 -11.09 9.71 -0.65
CA THR A 94 -9.69 10.02 -0.37
C THR A 94 -8.73 9.16 -1.19
N MET A 95 -7.49 9.60 -1.31
CA MET A 95 -6.39 8.77 -1.82
C MET A 95 -5.77 7.89 -0.73
N VAL A 96 -5.90 8.32 0.53
CA VAL A 96 -5.41 7.65 1.75
C VAL A 96 -6.44 6.67 2.26
#